data_AF-A0A2E8Z353-F1
#
_entry.id   AF-A0A2E8Z353-F1
#
_cell.length_a   1.000
_cell.length_b   1.000
_cell.length_c   1.000
_cell.angle_alpha   90.00
_cell.angle_beta   90.00
_cell.angle_gamma   90.00
#
_symmetry.space_group_name_H-M   'P 1'
#
loop_
_entity.id
_entity.type
_entity.pdbx_description
1 polymer ?
#
loop_
_entity_poly.entity_id
_entity_poly.type
_entity_poly.pdbx_seq_one_letter_code
_entity_poly.pdbx_strand_id
1 'polypeptide(L)'
;MRKALLTCDNEPTPVGLVAAVRAAAATERRVQLDKALAVLEWVAARQLPEDRAAEEWADEHLDEMTKDRFGSQALHLAGPGAPVVEEDEAYEIAAALGLSRQSGSRYVGELIELRYLLPRIWSRVTALDLPLWKARKIAAATCTLPEAGAAYVDAQLAWAAARTTLAQIDRTVDEAMVRFAPDLLPEDPSDHRDVIVDLDQAKHGLVSIDALLDLDDALDLEDALRTGAVALKEAGSDDPLGVRRAKALGDLARGQGALDLETNGVGRRPLVVNVVSGQATCEAFVRAGLPVTVTVEQIKDWCTAATKVTVREVLDLRADYSTTSYTPTRSSPPRSAGCIRPVCSRIANSRPSAATSTT
;
A
#
# COMPACT_ATOMS: atom_id res chain seq x y z
N MET A 1 -19.63 -28.58 34.99
CA MET A 1 -18.21 -28.20 35.09
C MET A 1 -18.00 -26.68 35.38
N ARG A 2 -18.88 -26.01 36.14
CA ARG A 2 -18.81 -24.56 36.44
C ARG A 2 -18.32 -24.21 37.87
N LYS A 3 -18.15 -25.20 38.76
CA LYS A 3 -17.77 -24.97 40.17
C LYS A 3 -16.33 -24.48 40.39
N ALA A 4 -15.43 -24.63 39.40
CA ALA A 4 -14.04 -24.21 39.52
C ALA A 4 -13.81 -22.71 39.20
N LEU A 5 -14.86 -21.95 38.86
CA LEU A 5 -14.77 -20.57 38.39
C LEU A 5 -15.01 -19.53 39.49
N LEU A 6 -15.34 -19.96 40.71
CA LEU A 6 -15.86 -19.09 41.77
C LEU A 6 -15.22 -19.42 43.11
N THR A 7 -14.97 -18.40 43.94
CA THR A 7 -14.65 -18.58 45.37
C THR A 7 -15.86 -19.10 46.15
N CYS A 8 -15.69 -19.38 47.45
CA CYS A 8 -16.76 -19.73 48.39
C CYS A 8 -17.93 -18.72 48.35
N ASP A 9 -17.63 -17.46 48.01
CA ASP A 9 -18.55 -16.32 48.01
C ASP A 9 -19.03 -15.93 46.59
N ASN A 10 -18.90 -16.83 45.61
CA ASN A 10 -19.29 -16.58 44.21
C ASN A 10 -18.54 -15.41 43.53
N GLU A 11 -17.32 -15.08 43.97
CA GLU A 11 -16.48 -14.10 43.26
C GLU A 11 -15.61 -14.79 42.20
N PRO A 12 -15.49 -14.21 40.99
CA PRO A 12 -14.64 -14.77 39.94
C PRO A 12 -13.17 -14.66 40.32
N THR A 13 -12.48 -15.79 40.40
CA THR A 13 -11.03 -15.79 40.68
C THR A 13 -10.23 -15.34 39.45
N PRO A 14 -9.05 -14.72 39.60
CA PRO A 14 -8.17 -14.41 38.47
C PRO A 14 -7.88 -15.62 37.58
N VAL A 15 -7.71 -16.81 38.18
CA VAL A 15 -7.52 -18.07 37.47
C VAL A 15 -8.77 -18.48 36.69
N GLY A 16 -9.96 -18.35 37.30
CA GLY A 16 -11.25 -18.62 36.65
C GLY A 16 -11.54 -17.68 35.48
N LEU A 17 -11.20 -16.39 35.61
CA LEU A 17 -11.30 -15.41 34.53
C LEU A 17 -10.37 -15.76 33.36
N VAL A 18 -9.11 -16.09 33.63
CA VAL A 18 -8.16 -16.54 32.58
C VAL A 18 -8.66 -17.82 31.91
N ALA A 19 -9.23 -18.77 32.66
CA ALA A 19 -9.81 -19.99 32.10
C ALA A 19 -11.02 -19.68 31.19
N ALA A 20 -11.89 -18.74 31.58
CA ALA A 20 -13.02 -18.29 30.77
C ALA A 20 -12.55 -17.64 29.46
N VAL A 21 -11.51 -16.80 29.51
CA VAL A 21 -10.90 -16.20 28.30
C VAL A 21 -10.36 -17.28 27.37
N ARG A 22 -9.66 -18.30 27.90
CA ARG A 22 -9.15 -19.43 27.09
C ARG A 22 -10.28 -20.24 26.47
N ALA A 23 -11.38 -20.47 27.18
CA ALA A 23 -12.55 -21.16 26.66
C ALA A 23 -13.24 -20.37 25.54
N ALA A 24 -13.38 -19.05 25.70
CA ALA A 24 -13.90 -18.17 24.65
C ALA A 24 -13.01 -18.21 23.40
N ALA A 25 -11.69 -18.12 23.56
CA ALA A 25 -10.74 -18.21 22.46
C ALA A 25 -10.79 -19.58 21.75
N ALA A 26 -11.03 -20.68 22.47
CA ALA A 26 -11.20 -22.00 21.87
C ALA A 26 -12.48 -22.10 21.03
N THR A 27 -13.58 -21.50 21.51
CA THR A 27 -14.83 -21.39 20.74
C THR A 27 -14.63 -20.55 19.48
N GLU A 28 -13.93 -19.41 19.59
CA GLU A 28 -13.62 -18.55 18.44
C GLU A 28 -12.85 -19.31 17.35
N ARG A 29 -11.81 -20.07 17.73
CA ARG A 29 -11.05 -20.89 16.77
C ARG A 29 -11.93 -21.91 16.03
N ARG A 30 -12.89 -22.52 16.73
CA ARG A 30 -13.83 -23.46 16.13
C ARG A 30 -14.75 -22.77 15.13
N VAL A 31 -15.35 -21.64 15.52
CA VAL A 31 -16.19 -20.84 14.62
C VAL A 31 -15.42 -20.38 13.38
N GLN A 32 -14.16 -19.98 13.54
CA GLN A 32 -13.29 -19.63 12.41
C GLN A 32 -13.02 -20.82 11.48
N LEU A 33 -12.82 -22.01 12.04
CA LEU A 33 -12.66 -23.25 11.26
C LEU A 33 -13.96 -23.62 10.54
N ASP A 34 -15.10 -23.59 11.21
CA ASP A 34 -16.40 -23.91 10.61
C ASP A 34 -16.71 -22.97 9.42
N LYS A 35 -16.42 -21.67 9.57
CA LYS A 35 -16.50 -20.70 8.47
C LYS A 35 -15.56 -21.06 7.32
N ALA A 36 -14.32 -21.45 7.60
CA ALA A 36 -13.36 -21.83 6.57
C ALA A 36 -13.79 -23.10 5.82
N LEU A 37 -14.34 -24.09 6.54
CA LEU A 37 -14.88 -25.31 5.94
C LEU A 37 -16.06 -25.01 5.03
N ALA A 38 -17.00 -24.15 5.44
CA ALA A 38 -18.11 -23.74 4.58
C ALA A 38 -17.65 -23.07 3.28
N VAL A 39 -16.61 -22.22 3.35
CA VAL A 39 -16.01 -21.62 2.14
C VAL A 39 -15.36 -22.69 1.26
N LEU A 40 -14.64 -23.66 1.85
CA LEU A 40 -14.00 -24.74 1.08
C LEU A 40 -15.00 -25.71 0.44
N GLU A 41 -16.11 -26.00 1.11
CA GLU A 41 -17.24 -26.75 0.54
C GLU A 41 -17.86 -25.98 -0.64
N TRP A 42 -18.03 -24.66 -0.49
CA TRP A 42 -18.47 -23.80 -1.57
C TRP A 42 -17.51 -23.84 -2.77
N VAL A 43 -16.19 -23.76 -2.54
CA VAL A 43 -15.16 -23.89 -3.59
C VAL A 43 -15.26 -25.25 -4.27
N ALA A 44 -15.34 -26.34 -3.50
CA ALA A 44 -15.39 -27.69 -4.06
C ALA A 44 -16.64 -27.92 -4.95
N ALA A 45 -17.75 -27.25 -4.64
CA ALA A 45 -18.98 -27.33 -5.45
C ALA A 45 -18.93 -26.52 -6.75
N ARG A 46 -17.95 -25.63 -6.90
CA ARG A 46 -17.86 -24.60 -7.95
C ARG A 46 -16.51 -24.57 -8.68
N GLN A 47 -15.64 -25.53 -8.37
CA GLN A 47 -14.36 -25.65 -9.03
C GLN A 47 -14.56 -25.81 -10.55
N LEU A 48 -13.83 -25.00 -11.31
CA LEU A 48 -13.83 -25.07 -12.75
C LEU A 48 -13.18 -26.39 -13.24
N PRO A 49 -13.71 -26.97 -14.34
CA PRO A 49 -13.04 -28.05 -15.06
C PRO A 49 -11.58 -27.70 -15.43
N GLU A 50 -10.70 -28.70 -15.41
CA GLU A 50 -9.25 -28.51 -15.63
C GLU A 50 -8.91 -27.88 -16.99
N ASP A 51 -9.69 -28.20 -18.04
CA ASP A 51 -9.57 -27.62 -19.37
C ASP A 51 -9.84 -26.10 -19.37
N ARG A 52 -10.92 -25.66 -18.71
CA ARG A 52 -11.23 -24.23 -18.56
C ARG A 52 -10.21 -23.50 -17.68
N ALA A 53 -9.72 -24.15 -16.63
CA ALA A 53 -8.68 -23.60 -15.77
C ALA A 53 -7.33 -23.43 -16.51
N ALA A 54 -7.01 -24.31 -17.46
CA ALA A 54 -5.77 -24.23 -18.23
C ALA A 54 -5.81 -23.18 -19.36
N GLU A 55 -6.99 -22.92 -19.94
CA GLU A 55 -7.17 -21.94 -21.02
C GLU A 55 -6.73 -20.51 -20.63
N GLU A 56 -6.93 -20.10 -19.37
CA GLU A 56 -6.52 -18.76 -18.91
C GLU A 56 -5.07 -18.69 -18.41
N TRP A 57 -4.51 -19.78 -17.88
CA TRP A 57 -3.09 -19.83 -17.47
C TRP A 57 -2.13 -19.73 -18.66
N ALA A 58 -2.57 -20.12 -19.86
CA ALA A 58 -1.77 -20.08 -21.09
C ALA A 58 -1.61 -18.67 -21.70
N ASP A 59 -2.34 -17.66 -21.19
CA ASP A 59 -2.30 -16.29 -21.74
C ASP A 59 -1.16 -15.48 -21.08
N GLU A 60 0.09 -15.88 -21.35
CA GLU A 60 1.30 -15.06 -21.10
C GLU A 60 1.36 -13.79 -21.99
N HIS A 61 0.33 -13.50 -22.78
CA HIS A 61 0.22 -12.28 -23.58
C HIS A 61 -0.50 -11.16 -22.83
N LEU A 62 0.23 -10.51 -21.92
CA LEU A 62 -0.12 -9.18 -21.38
C LEU A 62 -0.16 -8.06 -22.45
N ASP A 63 0.12 -8.36 -23.72
CA ASP A 63 0.22 -7.37 -24.80
C ASP A 63 -1.09 -7.12 -25.58
N GLU A 64 -2.20 -7.79 -25.24
CA GLU A 64 -3.53 -7.48 -25.79
C GLU A 64 -4.44 -6.81 -24.75
N MET A 65 -4.05 -5.61 -24.29
CA MET A 65 -4.88 -4.68 -23.49
C MET A 65 -6.18 -4.20 -24.22
N THR A 66 -6.67 -4.91 -25.23
CA THR A 66 -7.84 -4.51 -26.03
C THR A 66 -8.71 -5.67 -26.49
N LYS A 67 -8.68 -6.81 -25.81
CA LYS A 67 -9.87 -7.67 -25.82
C LYS A 67 -10.78 -7.17 -24.72
N ASP A 68 -11.86 -6.51 -25.14
CA ASP A 68 -13.11 -6.42 -24.40
C ASP A 68 -13.50 -7.85 -23.92
N ARG A 69 -12.95 -8.28 -22.78
CA ARG A 69 -13.31 -9.54 -22.13
C ARG A 69 -14.66 -9.31 -21.45
N PHE A 70 -15.72 -9.38 -22.25
CA PHE A 70 -17.09 -9.47 -21.74
C PHE A 70 -17.30 -10.87 -21.15
N GLY A 71 -17.42 -10.97 -19.83
CA GLY A 71 -17.69 -12.23 -19.12
C GLY A 71 -16.95 -12.33 -17.79
N SER A 72 -17.28 -13.36 -16.99
CA SER A 72 -16.51 -13.74 -15.80
C SER A 72 -15.19 -14.41 -16.21
N GLN A 73 -14.14 -14.21 -15.41
CA GLN A 73 -12.81 -14.78 -15.65
C GLN A 73 -12.52 -15.94 -14.69
N ALA A 74 -11.68 -16.89 -15.11
CA ALA A 74 -11.17 -17.94 -14.25
C ALA A 74 -10.11 -17.36 -13.29
N LEU A 75 -10.40 -17.36 -11.99
CA LEU A 75 -9.56 -16.71 -11.00
C LEU A 75 -8.64 -17.72 -10.31
N HIS A 76 -7.35 -17.68 -10.65
CA HIS A 76 -6.31 -18.44 -9.97
C HIS A 76 -5.96 -17.79 -8.62
N LEU A 77 -6.66 -18.21 -7.58
CA LEU A 77 -6.55 -17.63 -6.24
C LEU A 77 -5.41 -18.22 -5.38
N ALA A 78 -4.89 -19.38 -5.75
CA ALA A 78 -3.87 -20.13 -5.02
C ALA A 78 -2.79 -20.63 -6.00
N GLY A 79 -1.74 -21.26 -5.48
CA GLY A 79 -0.61 -21.73 -6.26
C GLY A 79 -0.98 -22.77 -7.32
N PRO A 80 -0.05 -23.08 -8.24
CA PRO A 80 -0.26 -24.04 -9.31
C PRO A 80 -0.80 -25.39 -8.81
N GLY A 81 -1.79 -25.95 -9.51
CA GLY A 81 -2.44 -27.22 -9.15
C GLY A 81 -3.62 -27.08 -8.17
N ALA A 82 -3.90 -25.88 -7.67
CA ALA A 82 -5.06 -25.62 -6.83
C ALA A 82 -6.38 -25.44 -7.64
N PRO A 83 -7.54 -25.72 -7.03
CA PRO A 83 -8.85 -25.40 -7.60
C PRO A 83 -8.99 -23.95 -8.05
N VAL A 84 -9.57 -23.78 -9.23
CA VAL A 84 -9.88 -22.47 -9.84
C VAL A 84 -11.39 -22.24 -9.78
N VAL A 85 -11.81 -21.01 -9.55
CA VAL A 85 -13.22 -20.61 -9.48
C VAL A 85 -13.47 -19.44 -10.42
N GLU A 86 -14.72 -19.24 -10.82
CA GLU A 86 -15.11 -18.05 -11.60
C GLU A 86 -15.02 -16.76 -10.74
N GLU A 87 -14.65 -15.65 -11.37
CA GLU A 87 -14.45 -14.36 -10.72
C GLU A 87 -15.73 -13.85 -10.02
N ASP A 88 -16.87 -13.93 -10.71
CA ASP A 88 -18.17 -13.48 -10.19
C ASP A 88 -18.59 -14.30 -8.96
N GLU A 89 -18.29 -15.59 -8.96
CA GLU A 89 -18.57 -16.48 -7.84
C GLU A 89 -17.69 -16.13 -6.63
N ALA A 90 -16.41 -15.85 -6.85
CA ALA A 90 -15.51 -15.40 -5.78
C ALA A 90 -16.00 -14.09 -5.13
N TYR A 91 -16.71 -13.24 -5.87
CA TYR A 91 -17.32 -12.02 -5.32
C TYR A 91 -18.60 -12.27 -4.53
N GLU A 92 -19.39 -13.30 -4.87
CA GLU A 92 -20.54 -13.72 -4.09
C GLU A 92 -20.11 -14.09 -2.65
N ILE A 93 -19.07 -14.92 -2.52
CA ILE A 93 -18.59 -15.34 -1.20
C ILE A 93 -17.92 -14.18 -0.45
N ALA A 94 -17.20 -13.28 -1.15
CA ALA A 94 -16.65 -12.08 -0.53
C ALA A 94 -17.74 -11.19 0.09
N ALA A 95 -18.83 -10.96 -0.64
CA ALA A 95 -19.98 -10.19 -0.18
C ALA A 95 -20.68 -10.85 1.01
N ALA A 96 -20.91 -12.17 0.94
CA ALA A 96 -21.51 -12.94 2.04
C ALA A 96 -20.69 -12.87 3.35
N LEU A 97 -19.37 -12.70 3.23
CA LEU A 97 -18.45 -12.55 4.36
C LEU A 97 -18.27 -11.10 4.83
N GLY A 98 -18.90 -10.12 4.17
CA GLY A 98 -18.74 -8.69 4.45
C GLY A 98 -17.34 -8.17 4.12
N LEU A 99 -16.65 -8.76 3.13
CA LEU A 99 -15.30 -8.39 2.71
C LEU A 99 -15.33 -7.60 1.39
N SER A 100 -14.32 -6.75 1.18
CA SER A 100 -14.07 -6.20 -0.16
C SER A 100 -13.68 -7.30 -1.13
N ARG A 101 -13.85 -7.08 -2.44
CA ARG A 101 -13.46 -8.02 -3.50
C ARG A 101 -12.04 -8.56 -3.29
N GLN A 102 -11.05 -7.67 -3.19
CA GLN A 102 -9.65 -8.04 -2.97
C GLN A 102 -9.43 -8.82 -1.66
N SER A 103 -10.07 -8.43 -0.56
CA SER A 103 -9.92 -9.10 0.73
C SER A 103 -10.58 -10.48 0.74
N GLY A 104 -11.73 -10.61 0.06
CA GLY A 104 -12.45 -11.86 -0.13
C GLY A 104 -11.65 -12.83 -0.99
N SER A 105 -11.20 -12.41 -2.17
CA SER A 105 -10.33 -13.21 -3.06
C SER A 105 -9.09 -13.72 -2.33
N ARG A 106 -8.39 -12.83 -1.59
CA ARG A 106 -7.25 -13.25 -0.78
C ARG A 106 -7.63 -14.25 0.31
N TYR A 107 -8.74 -14.05 0.99
CA TYR A 107 -9.20 -14.99 2.02
C TYR A 107 -9.51 -16.37 1.44
N VAL A 108 -10.23 -16.43 0.32
CA VAL A 108 -10.57 -17.67 -0.38
C VAL A 108 -9.30 -18.36 -0.88
N GLY A 109 -8.39 -17.62 -1.54
CA GLY A 109 -7.10 -18.14 -2.01
C GLY A 109 -6.25 -18.75 -0.90
N GLU A 110 -6.10 -18.04 0.23
CA GLU A 110 -5.37 -18.57 1.40
C GLU A 110 -6.00 -19.86 1.95
N LEU A 111 -7.32 -20.04 1.86
CA LEU A 111 -7.98 -21.28 2.28
C LEU A 111 -7.77 -22.41 1.29
N ILE A 112 -7.87 -22.12 -0.01
CA ILE A 112 -7.60 -23.08 -1.08
C ILE A 112 -6.16 -23.58 -0.97
N GLU A 113 -5.19 -22.66 -0.90
CA GLU A 113 -3.77 -22.96 -0.71
C GLU A 113 -3.55 -23.91 0.50
N LEU A 114 -4.15 -23.57 1.65
CA LEU A 114 -4.06 -24.42 2.84
C LEU A 114 -4.61 -25.83 2.61
N ARG A 115 -5.81 -25.92 2.04
CA ARG A 115 -6.54 -27.18 1.94
C ARG A 115 -5.91 -28.14 0.93
N TYR A 116 -5.41 -27.60 -0.18
CA TYR A 116 -4.99 -28.38 -1.34
C TYR A 116 -3.47 -28.50 -1.47
N LEU A 117 -2.69 -27.49 -1.07
CA LEU A 117 -1.22 -27.49 -1.22
C LEU A 117 -0.45 -27.69 0.10
N LEU A 118 -1.06 -27.38 1.27
CA LEU A 118 -0.42 -27.49 2.58
C LEU A 118 -1.11 -28.50 3.53
N PRO A 119 -1.20 -29.79 3.16
CA PRO A 119 -2.03 -30.76 3.88
C PRO A 119 -1.58 -31.01 5.32
N ARG A 120 -0.28 -30.95 5.64
CA ARG A 120 0.19 -31.17 7.03
C ARG A 120 -0.17 -29.99 7.91
N ILE A 121 0.02 -28.75 7.45
CA ILE A 121 -0.42 -27.54 8.16
C ILE A 121 -1.94 -27.55 8.32
N TRP A 122 -2.69 -27.88 7.26
CA TRP A 122 -4.14 -27.98 7.31
C TRP A 122 -4.63 -28.97 8.38
N SER A 123 -3.99 -30.13 8.48
CA SER A 123 -4.32 -31.13 9.51
C SER A 123 -4.24 -30.57 10.93
N ARG A 124 -3.28 -29.66 11.19
CA ARG A 124 -3.15 -28.98 12.49
C ARG A 124 -4.22 -27.93 12.73
N VAL A 125 -4.68 -27.24 11.69
CA VAL A 125 -5.80 -26.29 11.78
C VAL A 125 -7.08 -27.05 12.11
N THR A 126 -7.34 -28.17 11.43
CA THR A 126 -8.53 -29.01 11.69
C THR A 126 -8.49 -29.66 13.07
N ALA A 127 -7.30 -29.95 13.60
CA ALA A 127 -7.11 -30.43 14.97
C ALA A 127 -7.25 -29.31 16.03
N LEU A 128 -7.44 -28.04 15.61
CA LEU A 128 -7.45 -26.85 16.47
C LEU A 128 -6.13 -26.61 17.24
N ASP A 129 -5.03 -27.22 16.77
CA ASP A 129 -3.67 -27.08 17.31
C ASP A 129 -2.94 -25.87 16.72
N LEU A 130 -3.38 -25.37 15.57
CA LEU A 130 -2.86 -24.18 14.90
C LEU A 130 -4.00 -23.20 14.61
N PRO A 131 -3.96 -21.95 15.12
CA PRO A 131 -4.99 -20.98 14.80
C PRO A 131 -4.98 -20.62 13.31
N LEU A 132 -6.18 -20.49 12.72
CA LEU A 132 -6.37 -20.27 11.28
C LEU A 132 -5.61 -19.05 10.75
N TRP A 133 -5.59 -17.94 11.50
CA TRP A 133 -4.86 -16.73 11.06
C TRP A 133 -3.37 -17.00 10.82
N LYS A 134 -2.75 -17.90 11.59
CA LYS A 134 -1.33 -18.23 11.48
C LYS A 134 -1.08 -19.12 10.27
N ALA A 135 -1.95 -20.12 10.07
CA ALA A 135 -1.91 -20.97 8.89
C ALA A 135 -2.07 -20.15 7.60
N ARG A 136 -3.03 -19.21 7.58
CA ARG A 136 -3.24 -18.29 6.45
C ARG A 136 -2.03 -17.43 6.11
N LYS A 137 -1.19 -17.08 7.10
CA LYS A 137 0.07 -16.38 6.82
C LYS A 137 1.09 -17.25 6.09
N ILE A 138 1.12 -18.55 6.36
CA ILE A 138 1.96 -19.49 5.61
C ILE A 138 1.40 -19.66 4.20
N ALA A 139 0.09 -19.80 4.07
CA ALA A 139 -0.62 -19.89 2.79
C ALA A 139 -0.33 -18.69 1.88
N ALA A 140 -0.50 -17.47 2.41
CA ALA A 140 -0.22 -16.24 1.67
C ALA A 140 1.25 -16.13 1.22
N ALA A 141 2.19 -16.75 1.94
CA ALA A 141 3.59 -16.75 1.58
C ALA A 141 3.98 -17.87 0.60
N THR A 142 3.09 -18.85 0.37
CA THR A 142 3.38 -20.03 -0.47
C THR A 142 2.66 -20.02 -1.81
N CYS A 143 1.67 -19.13 -2.01
CA CYS A 143 0.86 -19.07 -3.23
C CYS A 143 1.65 -18.73 -4.51
N THR A 144 2.87 -18.21 -4.40
CA THR A 144 3.77 -17.94 -5.54
C THR A 144 4.74 -19.07 -5.83
N LEU A 145 4.79 -20.10 -4.98
CA LEU A 145 5.68 -21.24 -5.16
C LEU A 145 5.04 -22.30 -6.07
N PRO A 146 5.85 -23.05 -6.84
CA PRO A 146 5.37 -24.26 -7.49
C PRO A 146 4.98 -25.31 -6.43
N GLU A 147 4.17 -26.29 -6.83
CA GLU A 147 3.64 -27.34 -5.95
C GLU A 147 4.74 -28.02 -5.09
N ALA A 148 5.89 -28.31 -5.68
CA ALA A 148 7.03 -28.92 -4.97
C ALA A 148 7.61 -27.99 -3.88
N GLY A 149 7.64 -26.68 -4.12
CA GLY A 149 8.06 -25.67 -3.16
C GLY A 149 7.07 -25.52 -2.01
N ALA A 150 5.77 -25.46 -2.30
CA ALA A 150 4.73 -25.44 -1.27
C ALA A 150 4.77 -26.70 -0.39
N ALA A 151 4.93 -27.88 -1.00
CA ALA A 151 5.06 -29.15 -0.28
C ALA A 151 6.31 -29.21 0.62
N TYR A 152 7.40 -28.57 0.21
CA TYR A 152 8.60 -28.41 1.03
C TYR A 152 8.32 -27.54 2.26
N VAL A 153 7.73 -26.35 2.08
CA VAL A 153 7.39 -25.43 3.17
C VAL A 153 6.42 -26.11 4.16
N ASP A 154 5.41 -26.82 3.66
CA ASP A 154 4.49 -27.61 4.49
C ASP A 154 5.24 -28.63 5.36
N ALA A 155 6.17 -29.39 4.78
CA ALA A 155 6.98 -30.37 5.51
C ALA A 155 7.85 -29.72 6.60
N GLN A 156 8.49 -28.59 6.29
CA GLN A 156 9.42 -27.92 7.20
C GLN A 156 8.69 -27.23 8.36
N LEU A 157 7.56 -26.58 8.08
CA LEU A 157 6.88 -25.74 9.07
C LEU A 157 5.84 -26.51 9.87
N ALA A 158 5.23 -27.56 9.32
CA ALA A 158 4.06 -28.20 9.94
C ALA A 158 4.30 -28.60 11.40
N TRP A 159 5.43 -29.18 11.78
CA TRP A 159 5.66 -29.62 13.17
C TRP A 159 5.78 -28.43 14.16
N ALA A 160 6.34 -27.30 13.72
CA ALA A 160 6.60 -26.13 14.58
C ALA A 160 5.67 -24.94 14.35
N ALA A 161 4.72 -25.02 13.40
CA ALA A 161 3.93 -23.89 12.87
C ALA A 161 3.36 -22.93 13.92
N ALA A 162 2.93 -23.43 15.08
CA ALA A 162 2.39 -22.60 16.17
C ALA A 162 3.44 -21.67 16.82
N ARG A 163 4.72 -22.07 16.81
CA ARG A 163 5.85 -21.31 17.37
C ARG A 163 6.68 -20.59 16.31
N THR A 164 6.48 -20.92 15.03
CA THR A 164 7.20 -20.32 13.91
C THR A 164 6.96 -18.81 13.87
N THR A 165 8.01 -18.00 13.79
CA THR A 165 7.89 -16.54 13.60
C THR A 165 7.61 -16.20 12.14
N LEU A 166 7.17 -14.98 11.83
CA LEU A 166 6.97 -14.58 10.42
C LEU A 166 8.30 -14.65 9.64
N ALA A 167 9.39 -14.12 10.20
CA ALA A 167 10.72 -14.23 9.59
C ALA A 167 11.24 -15.67 9.41
N GLN A 168 10.71 -16.66 10.14
CA GLN A 168 11.02 -18.07 9.87
C GLN A 168 10.18 -18.61 8.71
N ILE A 169 8.93 -18.17 8.55
CA ILE A 169 8.12 -18.48 7.38
C ILE A 169 8.83 -17.92 6.14
N ASP A 170 9.16 -16.63 6.16
CA ASP A 170 9.78 -15.92 5.03
C ASP A 170 11.07 -16.63 4.59
N ARG A 171 12.00 -16.89 5.51
CA ARG A 171 13.25 -17.63 5.19
C ARG A 171 13.02 -19.03 4.62
N THR A 172 12.00 -19.75 5.08
CA THR A 172 11.70 -21.10 4.57
C THR A 172 11.10 -21.02 3.16
N VAL A 173 10.31 -20.00 2.89
CA VAL A 173 9.75 -19.70 1.57
C VAL A 173 10.84 -19.25 0.61
N ASP A 174 11.75 -18.37 1.03
CA ASP A 174 12.90 -17.93 0.23
C ASP A 174 13.78 -19.13 -0.15
N GLU A 175 14.06 -20.02 0.81
CA GLU A 175 14.77 -21.27 0.56
C GLU A 175 14.02 -22.17 -0.44
N ALA A 176 12.69 -22.27 -0.32
CA ALA A 176 11.86 -23.03 -1.25
C ALA A 176 11.88 -22.41 -2.65
N MET A 177 11.84 -21.08 -2.77
CA MET A 177 11.92 -20.36 -4.04
C MET A 177 13.25 -20.67 -4.74
N VAL A 178 14.37 -20.50 -4.04
CA VAL A 178 15.71 -20.82 -4.58
C VAL A 178 15.83 -22.27 -5.03
N ARG A 179 15.21 -23.19 -4.31
CA ARG A 179 15.38 -24.63 -4.56
C ARG A 179 14.45 -25.18 -5.64
N PHE A 180 13.22 -24.68 -5.73
CA PHE A 180 12.16 -25.26 -6.56
C PHE A 180 11.69 -24.35 -7.68
N ALA A 181 12.02 -23.07 -7.62
CA ALA A 181 11.70 -22.08 -8.65
C ALA A 181 12.89 -21.13 -8.91
N PRO A 182 14.08 -21.66 -9.23
CA PRO A 182 15.25 -20.82 -9.51
C PRO A 182 15.02 -19.92 -10.73
N ASP A 183 14.20 -20.35 -11.69
CA ASP A 183 13.90 -19.58 -12.90
C ASP A 183 12.90 -18.43 -12.65
N LEU A 184 12.17 -18.45 -11.53
CA LEU A 184 11.32 -17.34 -11.09
C LEU A 184 12.09 -16.33 -10.23
N LEU A 185 13.32 -16.66 -9.81
CA LEU A 185 14.17 -15.68 -9.21
C LEU A 185 14.59 -14.66 -10.26
N PRO A 186 14.65 -13.37 -9.90
CA PRO A 186 15.12 -12.37 -10.83
C PRO A 186 16.56 -12.67 -11.26
N GLU A 187 16.81 -12.62 -12.58
CA GLU A 187 18.14 -12.90 -13.16
C GLU A 187 19.22 -11.95 -12.62
N ASP A 188 18.83 -10.70 -12.30
CA ASP A 188 19.65 -9.74 -11.58
C ASP A 188 18.82 -9.01 -10.49
N PRO A 189 19.09 -9.19 -9.18
CA PRO A 189 18.41 -8.42 -8.14
C PRO A 189 18.62 -6.91 -8.28
N SER A 190 19.63 -6.48 -9.04
CA SER A 190 19.91 -5.08 -9.35
C SER A 190 18.88 -4.45 -10.30
N ASP A 191 18.12 -5.24 -11.06
CA ASP A 191 17.06 -4.77 -11.97
C ASP A 191 15.77 -4.39 -11.23
N HIS A 192 15.62 -4.79 -9.96
CA HIS A 192 14.47 -4.44 -9.12
C HIS A 192 14.71 -3.23 -8.24
N ARG A 193 15.88 -2.59 -8.31
CA ARG A 193 16.14 -1.35 -7.60
C ARG A 193 15.21 -0.28 -8.12
N ASP A 194 14.27 0.11 -7.29
CA ASP A 194 13.27 1.11 -7.63
C ASP A 194 12.90 1.91 -6.38
N VAL A 195 12.49 3.14 -6.60
CA VAL A 195 11.93 4.02 -5.58
C VAL A 195 10.63 4.58 -6.11
N ILE A 196 9.53 4.01 -5.64
CA ILE A 196 8.18 4.40 -6.02
C ILE A 196 7.66 5.40 -4.99
N VAL A 197 7.26 6.57 -5.46
CA VAL A 197 6.60 7.59 -4.65
C VAL A 197 5.14 7.66 -5.10
N ASP A 198 4.21 7.19 -4.27
CA ASP A 198 2.78 7.07 -4.60
C ASP A 198 2.07 8.43 -4.50
N LEU A 199 2.40 9.33 -5.44
CA LEU A 199 1.85 10.69 -5.49
C LEU A 199 0.36 10.72 -5.81
N ASP A 200 -0.19 9.66 -6.39
CA ASP A 200 -1.58 9.60 -6.84
C ASP A 200 -2.53 9.14 -5.72
N GLN A 201 -2.04 8.46 -4.68
CA GLN A 201 -2.81 8.03 -3.50
C GLN A 201 -2.48 8.83 -2.23
N ALA A 202 -2.29 10.14 -2.34
CA ALA A 202 -2.03 10.99 -1.19
C ALA A 202 -3.20 10.96 -0.18
N LYS A 203 -2.93 10.50 1.04
CA LYS A 203 -3.92 10.44 2.14
C LYS A 203 -3.56 11.47 3.20
N HIS A 204 -4.46 12.41 3.47
CA HIS A 204 -4.24 13.47 4.46
C HIS A 204 -2.99 14.34 4.20
N GLY A 205 -2.51 14.41 2.95
CA GLY A 205 -1.27 15.11 2.59
C GLY A 205 0.00 14.29 2.86
N LEU A 206 -0.13 13.03 3.24
CA LEU A 206 0.95 12.06 3.36
C LEU A 206 0.98 11.17 2.11
N VAL A 207 2.19 10.85 1.66
CA VAL A 207 2.46 9.96 0.51
C VAL A 207 3.36 8.84 1.00
N SER A 208 3.03 7.60 0.62
CA SER A 208 3.91 6.45 0.84
C SER A 208 5.06 6.47 -0.16
N ILE A 209 6.23 6.04 0.32
CA ILE A 209 7.39 5.77 -0.51
C ILE A 209 7.75 4.31 -0.25
N ASP A 210 7.82 3.53 -1.31
CA ASP A 210 8.27 2.14 -1.29
C ASP A 210 9.56 2.07 -2.11
N ALA A 211 10.62 1.49 -1.53
CA ALA A 211 11.94 1.48 -2.13
C ALA A 211 12.62 0.12 -1.95
N LEU A 212 13.26 -0.35 -3.00
CA LEU A 212 14.21 -1.46 -2.97
C LEU A 212 15.58 -0.91 -3.35
N LEU A 213 16.54 -1.01 -2.42
CA LEU A 213 17.89 -0.47 -2.56
C LEU A 213 18.92 -1.58 -2.34
N ASP A 214 20.16 -1.35 -2.80
CA ASP A 214 21.29 -2.18 -2.40
C ASP A 214 21.48 -2.09 -0.87
N LEU A 215 21.99 -3.16 -0.27
CA LEU A 215 22.05 -3.27 1.20
C LEU A 215 22.91 -2.17 1.83
N ASP A 216 24.04 -1.84 1.20
CA ASP A 216 24.92 -0.74 1.61
C ASP A 216 24.23 0.62 1.50
N ASP A 217 23.58 0.90 0.37
CA ASP A 217 22.78 2.12 0.19
C ASP A 217 21.63 2.24 1.22
N ALA A 218 20.97 1.12 1.55
CA ALA A 218 19.91 1.09 2.56
C ALA A 218 20.45 1.35 3.98
N LEU A 219 21.65 0.85 4.29
CA LEU A 219 22.33 1.11 5.57
C LEU A 219 22.75 2.58 5.67
N ASP A 220 23.33 3.14 4.60
CA ASP A 220 23.70 4.55 4.54
C ASP A 220 22.48 5.47 4.68
N LEU A 221 21.37 5.13 4.04
CA LEU A 221 20.10 5.85 4.20
C LEU A 221 19.59 5.79 5.65
N GLU A 222 19.59 4.61 6.28
CA GLU A 222 19.17 4.46 7.68
C GLU A 222 20.03 5.30 8.63
N ASP A 223 21.34 5.31 8.45
CA ASP A 223 22.26 6.08 9.28
C ASP A 223 22.10 7.59 9.03
N ALA A 224 21.86 8.02 7.79
CA ALA A 224 21.52 9.41 7.48
C ALA A 224 20.21 9.85 8.16
N LEU A 225 19.15 9.03 8.10
CA LEU A 225 17.87 9.30 8.76
C LEU A 225 17.97 9.32 10.28
N ARG A 226 18.76 8.41 10.85
CA ARG A 226 19.04 8.37 12.29
C ARG A 226 19.77 9.64 12.72
N THR A 227 20.82 10.01 12.01
CA THR A 227 21.63 11.20 12.30
C THR A 227 20.80 12.47 12.20
N GLY A 228 20.03 12.65 11.12
CA GLY A 228 19.14 13.80 10.96
C GLY A 228 18.06 13.87 12.04
N ALA A 229 17.48 12.73 12.45
CA ALA A 229 16.48 12.71 13.52
C ALA A 229 17.06 13.08 14.90
N VAL A 230 18.33 12.72 15.17
CA VAL A 230 19.06 13.15 16.37
C VAL A 230 19.34 14.65 16.31
N ALA A 231 19.88 15.13 15.19
CA ALA A 231 20.17 16.56 15.01
C ALA A 231 18.91 17.43 15.18
N LEU A 232 17.77 17.02 14.63
CA LEU A 232 16.48 17.71 14.84
C LEU A 232 16.08 17.75 16.32
N LYS A 233 16.33 16.67 17.07
CA LYS A 233 16.05 16.62 18.51
C LYS A 233 16.96 17.56 19.30
N GLU A 234 18.25 17.60 18.96
CA GLU A 234 19.22 18.51 19.56
C GLU A 234 18.92 19.98 19.25
N ALA A 235 18.37 20.25 18.06
CA ALA A 235 17.87 21.57 17.66
C ALA A 235 16.53 21.96 18.32
N GLY A 236 15.98 21.12 19.21
CA GLY A 236 14.78 21.42 20.01
C GLY A 236 13.46 20.96 19.40
N SER A 237 13.44 20.04 18.43
CA SER A 237 12.19 19.43 17.94
C SER A 237 11.62 18.43 18.95
N ASP A 238 10.43 18.75 19.46
CA ASP A 238 9.62 17.89 20.36
C ASP A 238 8.82 16.80 19.63
N ASP A 239 8.96 16.67 18.32
CA ASP A 239 8.17 15.71 17.53
C ASP A 239 8.48 14.24 17.90
N PRO A 240 7.54 13.29 17.69
CA PRO A 240 7.84 11.86 17.82
C PRO A 240 8.98 11.42 16.88
N LEU A 241 9.70 10.35 17.26
CA LEU A 241 10.87 9.87 16.50
C LEU A 241 10.55 9.61 15.01
N GLY A 242 9.41 8.99 14.70
CA GLY A 242 9.00 8.74 13.32
C GLY A 242 8.82 10.02 12.50
N VAL A 243 8.27 11.08 13.12
CA VAL A 243 8.10 12.38 12.47
C VAL A 243 9.44 13.06 12.22
N ARG A 244 10.38 13.01 13.18
CA ARG A 244 11.75 13.53 12.98
C ARG A 244 12.49 12.80 11.87
N ARG A 245 12.34 11.47 11.77
CA ARG A 245 12.91 10.68 10.66
C ARG A 245 12.32 11.07 9.31
N ALA A 246 11.00 11.25 9.22
CA ALA A 246 10.36 11.72 7.99
C ALA A 246 10.83 13.13 7.59
N LYS A 247 11.02 14.03 8.57
CA LYS A 247 11.61 15.36 8.34
C LYS A 247 13.05 15.27 7.82
N ALA A 248 13.88 14.42 8.45
CA ALA A 248 15.25 14.16 8.03
C ALA A 248 15.35 13.61 6.59
N LEU A 249 14.43 12.71 6.20
CA LEU A 249 14.34 12.24 4.80
C LEU A 249 14.03 13.40 3.85
N GLY A 250 13.12 14.28 4.24
CA GLY A 250 12.80 15.49 3.48
C GLY A 250 13.97 16.48 3.38
N ASP A 251 14.78 16.61 4.44
CA ASP A 251 15.98 17.46 4.46
C ASP A 251 17.06 16.89 3.54
N LEU A 252 17.28 15.57 3.57
CA LEU A 252 18.16 14.85 2.64
C LEU A 252 17.75 15.11 1.18
N ALA A 253 16.46 14.98 0.87
CA ALA A 253 15.93 15.24 -0.49
C ALA A 253 16.08 16.71 -0.93
N ARG A 254 16.20 17.65 0.01
CA ARG A 254 16.48 19.07 -0.27
C ARG A 254 17.98 19.39 -0.36
N GLY A 255 18.85 18.41 -0.13
CA GLY A 255 20.29 18.63 0.00
C GLY A 255 20.66 19.44 1.25
N GLN A 256 19.77 19.53 2.23
CA GLN A 256 20.03 20.22 3.50
C GLN A 256 20.66 19.23 4.46
N GLY A 257 21.99 19.18 4.48
CA GLY A 257 22.75 18.44 5.49
C GLY A 257 22.47 18.95 6.90
N ALA A 258 22.85 18.16 7.91
CA ALA A 258 22.44 18.29 9.31
C ALA A 258 22.66 19.67 9.97
N LEU A 259 23.36 20.63 9.35
CA LEU A 259 23.49 22.03 9.78
C LEU A 259 24.07 22.90 8.64
N ASP A 260 23.43 22.94 7.47
CA ASP A 260 23.83 23.88 6.42
C ASP A 260 23.14 25.25 6.63
N LEU A 261 23.80 26.13 7.40
CA LEU A 261 23.37 27.51 7.66
C LEU A 261 23.70 28.46 6.49
N GLU A 262 24.16 27.95 5.35
CA GLU A 262 24.32 28.71 4.11
C GLU A 262 22.96 28.85 3.43
N THR A 263 22.35 30.02 3.61
CA THR A 263 21.04 30.44 3.08
C THR A 263 21.01 30.58 1.54
N ASN A 264 21.46 29.59 0.80
CA ASN A 264 21.29 29.48 -0.66
C ASN A 264 20.54 28.18 -1.04
N GLY A 265 19.73 27.65 -0.11
CA GLY A 265 18.96 26.43 -0.31
C GLY A 265 17.93 26.55 -1.43
N VAL A 266 17.84 25.51 -2.26
CA VAL A 266 16.69 25.25 -3.12
C VAL A 266 15.45 25.21 -2.22
N GLY A 267 14.71 26.32 -2.16
CA GLY A 267 13.57 26.45 -1.26
C GLY A 267 12.54 25.33 -1.46
N ARG A 268 11.80 24.98 -0.41
CA ARG A 268 10.66 24.04 -0.49
C ARG A 268 9.84 24.34 -1.75
N ARG A 269 9.66 23.34 -2.62
CA ARG A 269 8.78 23.48 -3.80
C ARG A 269 7.40 23.96 -3.33
N PRO A 270 6.84 25.01 -3.95
CA PRO A 270 5.56 25.54 -3.49
C PRO A 270 4.46 24.51 -3.76
N LEU A 271 3.77 24.09 -2.70
CA LEU A 271 2.51 23.36 -2.81
C LEU A 271 1.45 24.34 -3.33
N VAL A 272 0.94 24.11 -4.54
CA VAL A 272 -0.13 24.93 -5.13
C VAL A 272 -1.44 24.21 -4.88
N VAL A 273 -2.29 24.75 -4.02
CA VAL A 273 -3.64 24.21 -3.74
C VAL A 273 -4.67 25.12 -4.41
N ASN A 274 -5.37 24.62 -5.42
CA ASN A 274 -6.54 25.31 -5.98
C ASN A 274 -7.78 24.93 -5.17
N VAL A 275 -8.53 25.92 -4.68
CA VAL A 275 -9.75 25.72 -3.88
C VAL A 275 -10.93 26.30 -4.63
N VAL A 276 -11.96 25.50 -4.89
CA VAL A 276 -13.23 25.95 -5.48
C VAL A 276 -14.33 25.84 -4.40
N SER A 277 -14.99 26.96 -4.07
CA SER A 277 -15.91 27.12 -2.93
C SER A 277 -17.34 26.62 -3.23
N GLY A 278 -18.15 26.11 -2.28
CA GLY A 278 -17.91 25.97 -0.84
C GLY A 278 -19.02 25.24 -0.06
N GLN A 279 -18.58 24.28 0.77
CA GLN A 279 -19.20 23.69 1.97
C GLN A 279 -18.01 23.16 2.82
N ALA A 280 -18.22 22.42 3.91
CA ALA A 280 -17.17 21.96 4.86
C ALA A 280 -15.97 21.19 4.24
N THR A 281 -16.09 20.78 2.98
CA THR A 281 -15.06 20.12 2.16
C THR A 281 -14.77 20.92 0.89
N CYS A 282 -13.53 20.86 0.41
CA CYS A 282 -13.05 21.50 -0.81
C CYS A 282 -12.29 20.47 -1.67
N GLU A 283 -12.29 20.62 -2.98
CA GLU A 283 -11.34 19.90 -3.82
C GLU A 283 -10.00 20.63 -3.77
N ALA A 284 -8.93 19.89 -3.50
CA ALA A 284 -7.57 20.36 -3.53
C ALA A 284 -6.83 19.66 -4.66
N PHE A 285 -6.19 20.46 -5.52
CA PHE A 285 -5.29 19.95 -6.54
C PHE A 285 -3.87 19.96 -5.98
N VAL A 286 -3.31 18.80 -5.64
CA VAL A 286 -1.88 18.66 -5.29
C VAL A 286 -1.02 18.58 -6.57
N ARG A 287 -1.65 18.22 -7.69
CA ARG A 287 -1.10 18.23 -9.06
C ARG A 287 -2.18 18.67 -10.06
N ALA A 288 -1.78 19.17 -11.23
CA ALA A 288 -2.73 19.43 -12.31
C ALA A 288 -3.37 18.10 -12.77
N GLY A 289 -4.69 17.98 -12.65
CA GLY A 289 -5.47 16.90 -13.28
C GLY A 289 -6.04 15.82 -12.35
N LEU A 290 -5.67 15.76 -11.06
CA LEU A 290 -6.18 14.77 -10.11
C LEU A 290 -6.74 15.47 -8.86
N PRO A 291 -8.07 15.60 -8.73
CA PRO A 291 -8.69 16.23 -7.56
C PRO A 291 -8.70 15.27 -6.37
N VAL A 292 -8.23 15.74 -5.21
CA VAL A 292 -8.40 15.04 -3.93
C VAL A 292 -9.35 15.88 -3.06
N THR A 293 -10.35 15.25 -2.44
CA THR A 293 -11.24 15.94 -1.50
C THR A 293 -10.52 16.18 -0.18
N VAL A 294 -10.52 17.43 0.28
CA VAL A 294 -9.79 17.90 1.46
C VAL A 294 -10.70 18.78 2.31
N THR A 295 -10.62 18.68 3.64
CA THR A 295 -11.41 19.55 4.53
C THR A 295 -10.75 20.91 4.73
N VAL A 296 -11.53 21.92 5.13
CA VAL A 296 -11.00 23.25 5.48
C VAL A 296 -10.00 23.18 6.64
N GLU A 297 -10.22 22.29 7.60
CA GLU A 297 -9.32 22.06 8.73
C GLU A 297 -7.97 21.48 8.28
N GLN A 298 -8.00 20.52 7.35
CA GLN A 298 -6.79 19.92 6.79
C GLN A 298 -5.97 20.94 5.97
N ILE A 299 -6.62 21.86 5.25
CA ILE A 299 -5.92 22.97 4.56
C ILE A 299 -5.26 23.90 5.58
N LYS A 300 -5.91 24.19 6.72
CA LYS A 300 -5.31 25.01 7.79
C LYS A 300 -4.07 24.32 8.37
N ASP A 301 -4.13 23.01 8.60
CA ASP A 301 -2.99 22.23 9.09
C ASP A 301 -1.82 22.21 8.11
N TRP A 302 -2.09 22.15 6.80
CA TRP A 302 -1.03 22.30 5.80
C TRP A 302 -0.39 23.69 5.82
N CYS A 303 -1.19 24.73 6.06
CA CYS A 303 -0.72 26.10 6.13
C CYS A 303 0.09 26.39 7.40
N THR A 304 -0.18 25.72 8.53
CA THR A 304 0.65 25.88 9.75
C THR A 304 2.06 25.33 9.56
N ALA A 305 2.23 24.30 8.72
CA ALA A 305 3.54 23.74 8.38
C ALA A 305 4.29 24.50 7.27
N ALA A 306 3.66 25.49 6.62
CA ALA A 306 4.20 26.20 5.47
C ALA A 306 4.97 27.47 5.86
N THR A 307 6.16 27.68 5.26
CA THR A 307 7.00 28.86 5.51
C THR A 307 6.48 30.12 4.80
N LYS A 308 5.74 29.95 3.70
CA LYS A 308 5.17 31.05 2.91
C LYS A 308 3.89 30.59 2.21
N VAL A 309 2.78 31.28 2.47
CA VAL A 309 1.48 31.03 1.83
C VAL A 309 1.19 32.15 0.84
N THR A 310 0.91 31.80 -0.42
CA THR A 310 0.51 32.78 -1.45
C THR A 310 -0.89 32.46 -1.94
N VAL A 311 -1.87 33.26 -1.54
CA VAL A 311 -3.25 33.10 -2.00
C VAL A 311 -3.40 33.78 -3.36
N ARG A 312 -3.80 33.02 -4.37
CA ARG A 312 -4.15 33.54 -5.71
C ARG A 312 -5.62 33.29 -5.95
N GLU A 313 -6.30 34.31 -6.46
CA GLU A 313 -7.69 34.18 -6.89
C GLU A 313 -7.75 33.25 -8.10
N VAL A 314 -8.65 32.26 -8.06
CA VAL A 314 -8.93 31.39 -9.21
C VAL A 314 -9.71 32.22 -10.22
N LEU A 315 -9.14 32.41 -11.41
CA LEU A 315 -9.80 33.14 -12.49
C LEU A 315 -10.93 32.29 -13.07
N ASP A 316 -12.14 32.84 -13.11
CA ASP A 316 -13.26 32.22 -13.80
C ASP A 316 -13.05 32.36 -15.32
N LEU A 317 -12.60 31.29 -15.96
CA LEU A 317 -12.35 31.28 -17.40
C LEU A 317 -13.61 31.55 -18.24
N ARG A 318 -14.81 31.52 -17.65
CA ARG A 318 -16.07 31.87 -18.33
C ARG A 318 -16.44 33.35 -18.20
N ALA A 319 -15.76 34.10 -17.34
CA ALA A 319 -15.99 35.53 -17.18
C ALA A 319 -15.27 36.33 -18.27
N ASP A 320 -15.92 37.39 -18.76
CA ASP A 320 -15.39 38.22 -19.83
C ASP A 320 -14.50 39.33 -19.24
N TYR A 321 -13.19 39.11 -19.23
CA TYR A 321 -12.21 40.07 -18.70
C TYR A 321 -11.72 40.98 -19.83
N SER A 322 -12.26 42.21 -19.91
CA SER A 322 -11.77 43.24 -20.82
C SER A 322 -11.12 44.40 -20.05
N THR A 323 -10.05 44.96 -20.62
CA THR A 323 -9.40 46.19 -20.13
C THR A 323 -9.13 47.10 -21.31
N THR A 324 -9.34 48.41 -21.14
CA THR A 324 -9.04 49.44 -22.14
C THR A 324 -7.60 49.95 -22.05
N SER A 325 -6.82 49.46 -21.09
CA SER A 325 -5.40 49.78 -20.91
C SER A 325 -4.49 48.69 -21.47
N TYR A 326 -3.30 49.08 -21.95
CA TYR A 326 -2.25 48.16 -22.37
C TYR A 326 -1.63 47.37 -21.20
N THR A 327 -1.82 47.85 -19.97
CA THR A 327 -1.33 47.18 -18.76
C THR A 327 -2.38 46.16 -18.28
N PRO A 328 -2.03 44.86 -18.19
CA PRO A 328 -2.95 43.85 -17.67
C PRO A 328 -3.37 44.17 -16.24
N THR A 329 -4.66 43.99 -15.93
CA THR A 329 -5.14 44.05 -14.55
C THR A 329 -4.75 42.78 -13.80
N ARG A 330 -4.71 42.81 -12.46
CA ARG A 330 -4.41 41.63 -11.63
C ARG A 330 -5.30 40.41 -11.90
N SER A 331 -6.49 40.64 -12.45
CA SER A 331 -7.48 39.62 -12.82
C SER A 331 -7.39 39.13 -14.28
N SER A 332 -6.43 39.63 -15.07
CA SER A 332 -6.25 39.17 -16.45
C SER A 332 -5.48 37.85 -16.48
N PRO A 333 -5.97 36.79 -17.15
CA PRO A 333 -5.24 35.53 -17.26
C PRO A 333 -3.91 35.72 -18.03
N PRO A 334 -2.85 34.96 -17.68
CA PRO A 334 -1.60 35.01 -18.42
C PRO A 334 -1.85 34.57 -19.87
N ARG A 335 -1.63 35.47 -20.84
CA ARG A 335 -1.73 35.11 -22.27
C ARG A 335 -0.62 34.10 -22.60
N SER A 336 -1.00 32.99 -23.22
CA SER A 336 -0.08 32.02 -23.81
C SER A 336 0.94 32.74 -24.69
N ALA A 337 2.22 32.38 -24.55
CA ALA A 337 3.39 33.04 -25.14
C ALA A 337 3.46 32.94 -26.68
N GLY A 338 2.48 33.51 -27.38
CA GLY A 338 2.45 33.71 -28.83
C GLY A 338 2.88 35.15 -29.17
N CYS A 339 3.79 35.28 -30.13
CA CYS A 339 4.26 36.57 -30.64
C CYS A 339 3.10 37.39 -31.25
N ILE A 340 3.05 38.70 -30.99
CA ILE A 340 1.94 39.62 -31.34
C ILE A 340 1.75 39.89 -32.84
N ARG A 341 2.64 39.37 -33.71
CA ARG A 341 2.61 39.62 -35.15
C ARG A 341 1.81 38.51 -35.86
N PRO A 342 0.79 38.83 -36.68
CA PRO A 342 -0.18 37.85 -37.21
C PRO A 342 0.37 36.73 -38.11
N VAL A 343 1.68 36.69 -38.40
CA VAL A 343 2.32 35.67 -39.25
C VAL A 343 3.58 35.06 -38.61
N CYS A 344 3.82 35.27 -37.32
CA CYS A 344 5.03 34.79 -36.64
C CYS A 344 4.75 33.49 -35.86
N SER A 345 5.33 32.37 -36.30
CA SER A 345 5.21 31.04 -35.66
C SER A 345 6.33 30.71 -34.66
N ARG A 346 7.18 31.69 -34.27
CA ARG A 346 8.25 31.45 -33.29
C ARG A 346 7.72 31.49 -31.86
N ILE A 347 8.00 30.42 -31.12
CA ILE A 347 7.81 30.34 -29.66
C ILE A 347 8.83 31.27 -28.99
N ALA A 348 8.36 32.10 -28.05
CA ALA A 348 9.23 33.00 -27.30
C ALA A 348 10.01 32.21 -26.23
N ASN A 349 11.26 31.84 -26.52
CA ASN A 349 12.15 31.32 -25.48
C ASN A 349 12.65 32.48 -24.61
N SER A 350 12.33 32.47 -23.33
CA SER A 350 12.92 33.37 -22.34
C SER A 350 14.40 33.02 -22.16
N ARG A 351 15.31 33.85 -22.68
CA ARG A 351 16.69 33.91 -22.18
C ARG A 351 16.69 34.46 -20.75
N PRO A 352 17.58 33.97 -19.86
CA PRO A 352 17.73 34.51 -18.52
C PRO A 352 18.42 35.89 -18.63
N SER A 353 17.75 36.94 -18.17
CA SER A 353 18.38 38.26 -18.03
C SER A 353 19.08 38.34 -16.69
N ALA A 354 20.40 38.19 -16.71
CA ALA A 354 21.29 38.69 -15.66
C ALA A 354 21.56 40.19 -15.90
N ALA A 355 21.33 41.01 -14.88
CA ALA A 355 21.89 42.35 -14.60
C ALA A 355 21.13 42.87 -13.36
N THR A 356 21.67 42.94 -12.14
CA THR A 356 22.79 43.75 -11.63
C THR A 356 22.77 45.20 -12.10
N SER A 357 22.36 46.12 -11.20
CA SER A 357 22.76 47.55 -11.05
C SER A 357 21.83 48.16 -9.98
N THR A 358 22.23 48.32 -8.71
CA THR A 358 22.86 49.53 -8.14
C THR A 358 22.11 50.82 -8.50
N THR A 359 21.31 51.38 -7.59
CA THR A 359 21.62 52.55 -6.73
C THR A 359 20.57 52.64 -5.64
#